data_AF-A0A538SAG7-F1
#
_entry.id   AF-A0A538SAG7-F1
#
_cell.length_a   1.000
_cell.length_b   1.000
_cell.length_c   1.000
_cell.angle_alpha   90.00
_cell.angle_beta   90.00
_cell.angle_gamma   90.00
#
_symmetry.space_group_name_H-M   'P 1'
#
loop_
_entity.id
_entity.type
_entity.pdbx_description
1 polymer ?
#
loop_
_entity_poly.entity_id
_entity_poly.type
_entity_poly.pdbx_seq_one_letter_code
_entity_poly.pdbx_strand_id
1 'polypeptide(L)'
;MRTDWSRTGSGPFAVYGLLVGVLAQGRASNALLLALVIPLAGTRHAESARRLRAAALALTTFTVVCLPSAVANYHAGREPIPFTYNLGFNLYVGNNPDADGAWVEVTRGSTPVPLEGSSPVTGGALDGRAFLLASQGRGLSPAESSARWAQMAAGFVRSAPARALALAGRKLLLAWTWRELPQIESRKSLARAAGPLGLPVVGTFGCLAILGLSGAAWAARHGAAERWLVGYAGLITLALVPFFVTDRYRHHLLPALAVLAGVAIAEITRAARGAERAARARAALSVGLAAGVVLVPIGSRGARSGEWVAESDRAIRWLERGAYAEAAAGFARAESELGEARVQALSTSARVDLAAFQFRYGIALEGLGRHADAITHWERAVALDPNDVESLGRLCLAYELVGRTAEANRARRRLQSVPGGRGRLLLDEAWSTAGRGDLANAERLFLEALHASPDLSIAWVGLIRLRVQAGRLDAAAQALDDARSAGLDPVTADIFECFLSVRRGDPARARRLLARIPSDPPPPDPLLRDLLAESRRALAENAGR
;
A
#
# COMPACT_ATOMS: atom_id res chain seq x y z
N MET A 1 -38.45 2.45 -18.81
CA MET A 1 -38.53 1.05 -18.33
C MET A 1 -39.84 0.88 -17.59
N ARG A 2 -40.65 -0.16 -17.85
CA ARG A 2 -41.74 -0.52 -16.93
C ARG A 2 -41.07 -1.06 -15.66
N THR A 3 -41.00 -0.23 -14.61
CA THR A 3 -40.35 -0.56 -13.33
C THR A 3 -41.31 -1.24 -12.34
N ASP A 4 -42.38 -1.83 -12.87
CA ASP A 4 -43.44 -2.43 -12.07
C ASP A 4 -43.14 -3.90 -11.74
N TRP A 5 -42.32 -4.08 -10.71
CA TRP A 5 -42.06 -5.38 -10.08
C TRP A 5 -43.30 -5.95 -9.35
N SER A 6 -44.43 -5.23 -9.32
CA SER A 6 -45.69 -5.79 -8.81
C SER A 6 -46.32 -6.80 -9.77
N ARG A 7 -45.92 -6.85 -11.05
CA ARG A 7 -46.49 -7.78 -12.04
C ARG A 7 -45.56 -8.91 -12.46
N THR A 8 -44.33 -8.93 -11.94
CA THR A 8 -43.36 -9.99 -12.24
C THR A 8 -43.67 -11.25 -11.43
N GLY A 9 -43.46 -12.42 -12.05
CA GLY A 9 -43.50 -13.71 -11.35
C GLY A 9 -42.41 -13.81 -10.27
N SER A 10 -42.32 -14.94 -9.58
CA SER A 10 -41.36 -15.10 -8.47
C SER A 10 -39.90 -15.37 -8.92
N GLY A 11 -39.70 -15.80 -10.17
CA GLY A 11 -38.38 -16.15 -10.74
C GLY A 11 -37.29 -15.06 -10.66
N PRO A 12 -37.57 -13.79 -10.96
CA PRO A 12 -36.60 -12.70 -10.85
C PRO A 12 -36.00 -12.52 -9.44
N PHE A 13 -36.71 -12.88 -8.38
CA PHE A 13 -36.18 -12.79 -7.01
C PHE A 13 -35.13 -13.88 -6.72
N ALA A 14 -35.18 -15.02 -7.43
CA ALA A 14 -34.12 -16.02 -7.39
C ALA A 14 -32.84 -15.50 -8.07
N VAL A 15 -32.98 -14.82 -9.22
CA VAL A 15 -31.84 -14.15 -9.89
C VAL A 15 -31.27 -13.04 -9.01
N TYR A 16 -32.12 -12.27 -8.34
CA TYR A 16 -31.70 -11.25 -7.38
C TYR A 16 -30.81 -11.81 -6.26
N GLY A 17 -31.26 -12.89 -5.61
CA GLY A 17 -30.49 -13.55 -4.56
C GLY A 17 -29.15 -14.10 -5.04
N LEU A 18 -29.13 -14.70 -6.24
CA LEU A 18 -27.91 -15.16 -6.89
C LEU A 18 -26.91 -14.01 -7.10
N LEU A 19 -27.36 -12.88 -7.70
CA LEU A 19 -26.49 -11.73 -7.97
C LEU A 19 -25.96 -11.09 -6.67
N VAL A 20 -26.82 -10.94 -5.66
CA VAL A 20 -26.38 -10.45 -4.33
C VAL A 20 -25.39 -11.41 -3.69
N GLY A 21 -25.56 -12.73 -3.88
CA GLY A 21 -24.61 -13.75 -3.43
C GLY A 21 -23.24 -13.56 -4.07
N VAL A 22 -23.18 -13.41 -5.39
CA VAL A 22 -21.93 -13.14 -6.12
C VAL A 22 -21.28 -11.83 -5.65
N LEU A 23 -22.06 -10.76 -5.49
CA LEU A 23 -21.55 -9.48 -4.97
C LEU A 23 -21.02 -9.60 -3.53
N ALA A 24 -21.64 -10.44 -2.70
CA ALA A 24 -21.24 -10.69 -1.33
C ALA A 24 -19.93 -11.49 -1.24
N GLN A 25 -19.63 -12.36 -2.23
CA GLN A 25 -18.34 -13.05 -2.34
C GLN A 25 -17.18 -12.07 -2.52
N GLY A 26 -17.37 -11.04 -3.37
CA GLY A 26 -16.37 -9.98 -3.51
C GLY A 26 -16.30 -9.09 -2.28
N ARG A 27 -17.44 -8.82 -1.63
CA ARG A 27 -17.51 -8.00 -0.43
C ARG A 27 -18.75 -8.29 0.43
N ALA A 28 -18.52 -8.81 1.64
CA ALA A 28 -19.58 -9.25 2.55
C ALA A 28 -20.66 -8.19 2.86
N SER A 29 -20.31 -6.88 2.88
CA SER A 29 -21.30 -5.82 3.12
C SER A 29 -22.42 -5.75 2.07
N ASN A 30 -22.19 -6.27 0.87
CA ASN A 30 -23.21 -6.33 -0.18
C ASN A 30 -24.33 -7.33 0.15
N ALA A 31 -24.12 -8.26 1.09
CA ALA A 31 -25.18 -9.14 1.57
C ALA A 31 -26.37 -8.37 2.17
N LEU A 32 -26.14 -7.15 2.68
CA LEU A 32 -27.20 -6.29 3.21
C LEU A 32 -28.24 -5.94 2.14
N LEU A 33 -27.87 -5.95 0.85
CA LEU A 33 -28.81 -5.71 -0.26
C LEU A 33 -29.96 -6.72 -0.27
N LEU A 34 -29.83 -7.89 0.34
CA LEU A 34 -30.96 -8.81 0.54
C LEU A 34 -32.14 -8.13 1.24
N ALA A 35 -31.90 -7.19 2.16
CA ALA A 35 -32.97 -6.47 2.86
C ALA A 35 -33.86 -5.66 1.90
N LEU A 36 -33.35 -5.27 0.73
CA LEU A 36 -34.08 -4.49 -0.26
C LEU A 36 -35.02 -5.34 -1.15
N VAL A 37 -35.02 -6.68 -0.98
CA VAL A 37 -35.95 -7.57 -1.70
C VAL A 37 -37.41 -7.32 -1.27
N ILE A 38 -37.64 -7.00 0.00
CA ILE A 38 -38.97 -6.79 0.58
C ILE A 38 -39.65 -5.55 -0.05
N PRO A 39 -39.03 -4.35 -0.07
CA PRO A 39 -39.64 -3.19 -0.71
C PRO A 39 -39.80 -3.33 -2.24
N LEU A 40 -38.98 -4.16 -2.92
CA LEU A 40 -39.17 -4.51 -4.33
C LEU A 40 -40.38 -5.43 -4.54
N ALA A 41 -40.59 -6.37 -3.61
CA ALA A 41 -41.67 -7.34 -3.69
C ALA A 41 -43.06 -6.78 -3.33
N GLY A 42 -43.16 -5.50 -2.95
CA GLY A 42 -44.42 -4.74 -2.88
C GLY A 42 -44.56 -3.86 -1.64
N THR A 43 -45.55 -2.95 -1.61
CA THR A 43 -45.69 -1.91 -0.55
C THR A 43 -47.01 -1.93 0.23
N ARG A 44 -48.02 -2.75 -0.14
CA ARG A 44 -49.31 -2.85 0.61
C ARG A 44 -49.56 -4.20 1.30
N HIS A 45 -50.45 -4.19 2.30
CA HIS A 45 -50.77 -5.30 3.24
C HIS A 45 -51.32 -6.59 2.59
N ALA A 46 -51.71 -6.60 1.31
CA ALA A 46 -52.24 -7.77 0.62
C ALA A 46 -51.17 -8.68 -0.05
N GLU A 47 -49.87 -8.38 0.11
CA GLU A 47 -48.78 -9.08 -0.60
C GLU A 47 -47.83 -9.89 0.33
N SER A 48 -48.18 -10.12 1.60
CA SER A 48 -47.29 -10.74 2.59
C SER A 48 -46.75 -12.11 2.15
N ALA A 49 -47.61 -12.97 1.59
CA ALA A 49 -47.20 -14.28 1.07
C ALA A 49 -46.23 -14.16 -0.11
N ARG A 50 -46.40 -13.15 -0.96
CA ARG A 50 -45.50 -12.89 -2.09
C ARG A 50 -44.15 -12.37 -1.64
N ARG A 51 -44.13 -11.45 -0.67
CA ARG A 51 -42.88 -10.94 -0.07
C ARG A 51 -42.11 -12.05 0.62
N LEU A 52 -42.79 -12.91 1.36
CA LEU A 52 -42.19 -14.08 1.98
C LEU A 52 -41.61 -15.03 0.93
N ARG A 53 -42.36 -15.33 -0.14
CA ARG A 53 -41.84 -16.16 -1.26
C ARG A 53 -40.63 -15.51 -1.95
N ALA A 54 -40.69 -14.20 -2.24
CA ALA A 54 -39.60 -13.46 -2.85
C ALA A 54 -38.35 -13.45 -1.95
N ALA A 55 -38.52 -13.15 -0.67
CA ALA A 55 -37.43 -13.18 0.31
C ALA A 55 -36.86 -14.59 0.48
N ALA A 56 -37.70 -15.61 0.54
CA ALA A 56 -37.27 -17.00 0.64
C ALA A 56 -36.47 -17.44 -0.60
N LEU A 57 -36.94 -17.11 -1.81
CA LEU A 57 -36.23 -17.42 -3.06
C LEU A 57 -34.89 -16.68 -3.14
N ALA A 58 -34.86 -15.39 -2.81
CA ALA A 58 -33.64 -14.61 -2.79
C ALA A 58 -32.65 -15.15 -1.74
N LEU A 59 -33.11 -15.46 -0.53
CA LEU A 59 -32.27 -16.02 0.54
C LEU A 59 -31.76 -17.41 0.17
N THR A 60 -32.59 -18.26 -0.44
CA THR A 60 -32.20 -19.62 -0.86
C THR A 60 -31.10 -19.57 -1.90
N THR A 61 -31.31 -18.81 -2.98
CA THR A 61 -30.30 -18.66 -4.04
C THR A 61 -29.03 -17.96 -3.56
N PHE A 62 -29.15 -16.94 -2.72
CA PHE A 62 -28.00 -16.34 -2.03
C PHE A 62 -27.20 -17.38 -1.23
N THR A 63 -27.90 -18.21 -0.45
CA THR A 63 -27.26 -19.23 0.39
C THR A 63 -26.56 -20.27 -0.46
N VAL A 64 -27.19 -20.74 -1.54
CA VAL A 64 -26.58 -21.69 -2.48
C VAL A 64 -25.29 -21.13 -3.09
N VAL A 65 -25.27 -19.86 -3.47
CA VAL A 65 -24.06 -19.21 -4.01
C VAL A 65 -22.97 -19.03 -2.96
N CYS A 66 -23.34 -18.77 -1.71
CA CYS A 66 -22.38 -18.50 -0.63
C CYS A 66 -21.85 -19.78 0.05
N LEU A 67 -22.57 -20.89 -0.06
CA LEU A 67 -22.25 -22.14 0.62
C LEU A 67 -20.87 -22.71 0.26
N PRO A 68 -20.42 -22.75 -1.01
CA PRO A 68 -19.10 -23.28 -1.36
C PRO A 68 -17.96 -22.56 -0.66
N SER A 69 -18.02 -21.22 -0.58
CA SER A 69 -17.00 -20.42 0.12
C SER A 69 -17.03 -20.66 1.62
N ALA A 70 -18.22 -20.76 2.22
CA ALA A 70 -18.36 -21.09 3.65
C ALA A 70 -17.79 -22.49 3.97
N VAL A 71 -18.03 -23.48 3.10
CA VAL A 71 -17.49 -24.83 3.21
C VAL A 71 -15.96 -24.83 3.06
N ALA A 72 -15.44 -24.11 2.06
CA ALA A 72 -13.99 -23.97 1.85
C ALA A 72 -13.29 -23.32 3.07
N ASN A 73 -13.89 -22.25 3.62
CA ASN A 73 -13.41 -21.60 4.83
C ASN A 73 -13.41 -22.55 6.04
N TYR A 74 -14.47 -23.34 6.20
CA TYR A 74 -14.55 -24.33 7.27
C TYR A 74 -13.49 -25.43 7.12
N HIS A 75 -13.24 -25.93 5.90
CA HIS A 75 -12.19 -26.92 5.68
C HIS A 75 -10.78 -26.37 5.95
N ALA A 76 -10.53 -25.11 5.59
CA ALA A 76 -9.24 -24.47 5.79
C ALA A 76 -8.97 -24.09 7.25
N GLY A 77 -9.96 -23.51 7.93
CA GLY A 77 -9.79 -22.95 9.29
C GLY A 77 -10.41 -23.76 10.42
N ARG A 78 -11.20 -24.80 10.11
CA ARG A 78 -12.03 -25.56 11.09
C ARG A 78 -12.99 -24.68 11.91
N GLU A 79 -13.35 -23.53 11.35
CA GLU A 79 -14.24 -22.54 11.97
C GLU A 79 -15.40 -22.17 11.04
N PRO A 80 -16.60 -21.90 11.57
CA PRO A 80 -17.77 -21.56 10.77
C PRO A 80 -17.70 -20.10 10.28
N ILE A 81 -16.85 -19.83 9.29
CA ILE A 81 -16.63 -18.49 8.71
C ILE A 81 -17.35 -18.39 7.35
N PRO A 82 -18.53 -17.73 7.26
CA PRO A 82 -19.33 -17.73 6.04
C PRO A 82 -18.74 -16.87 4.92
N PHE A 83 -18.08 -15.75 5.25
CA PHE A 83 -17.48 -14.83 4.27
C PHE A 83 -16.06 -14.45 4.65
N THR A 84 -15.90 -13.79 5.79
CA THR A 84 -14.63 -13.27 6.28
C THR A 84 -14.69 -13.13 7.79
N TYR A 85 -13.54 -13.28 8.43
CA TYR A 85 -13.39 -13.13 9.88
C TYR A 85 -12.84 -11.74 10.27
N ASN A 86 -12.57 -10.83 9.33
CA ASN A 86 -11.98 -9.52 9.63
C ASN A 86 -12.96 -8.45 10.14
N LEU A 87 -14.22 -8.83 10.40
CA LEU A 87 -15.28 -7.91 10.80
C LEU A 87 -14.92 -7.14 12.07
N GLY A 88 -14.48 -7.84 13.12
CA GLY A 88 -14.15 -7.20 14.40
C GLY A 88 -12.93 -6.29 14.30
N PHE A 89 -11.89 -6.68 13.56
CA PHE A 89 -10.73 -5.83 13.31
C PHE A 89 -11.13 -4.53 12.61
N ASN A 90 -11.89 -4.63 11.53
CA ASN A 90 -12.38 -3.46 10.80
C ASN A 90 -13.28 -2.57 11.68
N LEU A 91 -14.09 -3.18 12.55
CA LEU A 91 -14.95 -2.46 13.49
C LEU A 91 -14.08 -1.65 14.47
N TYR A 92 -13.00 -2.21 14.99
CA TYR A 92 -12.09 -1.51 15.89
C TYR A 92 -11.30 -0.41 15.20
N VAL A 93 -10.74 -0.66 14.01
CA VAL A 93 -10.05 0.36 13.20
C VAL A 93 -10.94 1.59 13.02
N GLY A 94 -12.23 1.37 12.76
CA GLY A 94 -13.21 2.46 12.65
C GLY A 94 -13.66 3.08 13.98
N ASN A 95 -13.55 2.38 15.12
CA ASN A 95 -14.12 2.81 16.41
C ASN A 95 -13.15 2.55 17.56
N ASN A 96 -12.13 3.39 17.63
CA ASN A 96 -11.16 3.42 18.71
C ASN A 96 -10.85 4.87 19.10
N PRO A 97 -10.13 5.11 20.22
CA PRO A 97 -9.82 6.46 20.69
C PRO A 97 -9.05 7.35 19.69
N ASP A 98 -8.28 6.74 18.78
CA ASP A 98 -7.44 7.40 17.78
C ASP A 98 -8.14 7.51 16.40
N ALA A 99 -9.34 6.92 16.25
CA ALA A 99 -10.09 6.91 14.99
C ALA A 99 -10.63 8.30 14.61
N ASP A 100 -10.46 8.68 13.34
CA ASP A 100 -10.93 9.95 12.78
C ASP A 100 -11.98 9.79 11.66
N GLY A 101 -12.40 8.55 11.40
CA GLY A 101 -13.40 8.18 10.42
C GLY A 101 -12.82 7.61 9.11
N ALA A 102 -11.53 7.82 8.84
CA ALA A 102 -10.81 7.11 7.78
C ALA A 102 -10.08 5.87 8.35
N TRP A 103 -9.39 5.14 7.46
CA TRP A 103 -8.53 4.04 7.91
C TRP A 103 -7.37 4.58 8.74
N VAL A 104 -7.15 3.97 9.90
CA VAL A 104 -6.03 4.29 10.80
C VAL A 104 -5.29 3.00 11.14
N GLU A 105 -3.97 3.07 11.21
CA GLU A 105 -3.16 1.93 11.60
C GLU A 105 -3.20 1.77 13.14
N VAL A 106 -3.87 0.72 13.60
CA VAL A 106 -4.04 0.44 15.04
C VAL A 106 -2.84 -0.29 15.66
N THR A 107 -1.96 -0.86 14.83
CA THR A 107 -0.75 -1.60 15.23
C THR A 107 0.43 -0.69 15.55
N ARG A 108 0.30 0.63 15.33
CA ARG A 108 1.35 1.64 15.52
C ARG A 108 2.67 1.18 14.90
N GLY A 109 2.64 0.65 13.68
CA GLY A 109 3.83 0.19 12.96
C GLY A 109 4.43 -1.12 13.44
N SER A 110 3.97 -1.76 14.52
CA SER A 110 4.59 -3.02 15.01
C SER A 110 4.74 -4.00 13.85
N THR A 111 5.98 -4.29 13.46
CA THR A 111 6.29 -5.13 12.29
C THR A 111 5.58 -6.46 12.46
N PRO A 112 4.71 -6.88 11.51
CA PRO A 112 4.05 -8.17 11.63
C PRO A 112 5.13 -9.24 11.59
N VAL A 113 5.40 -9.89 12.72
CA VAL A 113 6.06 -11.20 12.71
C VAL A 113 5.12 -12.10 11.91
N PRO A 114 5.52 -12.62 10.73
CA PRO A 114 4.65 -13.49 9.96
C PRO A 114 4.30 -14.70 10.83
N LEU A 115 3.01 -14.91 11.06
CA LEU A 115 2.56 -16.16 11.68
C LEU A 115 2.88 -17.29 10.70
N GLU A 116 3.35 -18.42 11.21
CA GLU A 116 3.68 -19.60 10.41
C GLU A 116 2.49 -19.98 9.51
N GLY A 117 2.70 -20.03 8.18
CA GLY A 117 1.65 -20.27 7.19
C GLY A 117 0.86 -19.04 6.71
N SER A 118 1.18 -17.82 7.17
CA SER A 118 0.59 -16.57 6.66
C SER A 118 1.51 -15.92 5.62
N SER A 119 1.03 -15.75 4.39
CA SER A 119 1.76 -14.98 3.37
C SER A 119 1.59 -13.47 3.62
N PRO A 120 2.67 -12.66 3.56
CA PRO A 120 2.60 -11.20 3.69
C PRO A 120 1.66 -10.56 2.66
N VAL A 121 1.46 -11.23 1.53
CA VAL A 121 0.69 -10.74 0.37
C VAL A 121 -0.81 -11.03 0.52
N THR A 122 -1.20 -12.02 1.33
CA THR A 122 -2.57 -12.55 1.34
C THR A 122 -3.38 -12.13 2.56
N GLY A 123 -3.40 -10.85 2.94
CA GLY A 123 -4.35 -10.30 3.93
C GLY A 123 -4.35 -10.88 5.36
N GLY A 124 -3.63 -11.98 5.63
CA GLY A 124 -3.51 -12.64 6.93
C GLY A 124 -2.61 -11.88 7.90
N ALA A 125 -1.71 -11.04 7.38
CA ALA A 125 -0.96 -10.07 8.17
C ALA A 125 -1.81 -8.85 8.61
N LEU A 126 -3.02 -8.67 8.04
CA LEU A 126 -3.84 -7.46 8.21
C LEU A 126 -5.01 -7.63 9.21
N ASP A 127 -5.14 -8.77 9.89
CA ASP A 127 -6.20 -9.01 10.89
C ASP A 127 -5.79 -8.65 12.33
N GLY A 128 -4.56 -8.14 12.50
CA GLY A 128 -4.01 -7.70 13.78
C GLY A 128 -3.65 -8.84 14.76
N ARG A 129 -3.73 -10.12 14.36
CA ARG A 129 -3.38 -11.25 15.26
C ARG A 129 -1.94 -11.25 15.71
N ALA A 130 -1.00 -10.94 14.82
CA ALA A 130 0.41 -10.81 15.19
C ALA A 130 0.61 -9.77 16.31
N PHE A 131 -0.12 -8.65 16.24
CA PHE A 131 -0.11 -7.63 17.28
C PHE A 131 -0.76 -8.11 18.59
N LEU A 132 -1.89 -8.82 18.53
CA LEU A 132 -2.52 -9.39 19.73
C LEU A 132 -1.62 -10.45 20.39
N LEU A 133 -0.94 -11.27 19.60
CA LEU A 133 0.05 -12.23 20.09
C LEU A 133 1.22 -11.50 20.77
N ALA A 134 1.79 -10.49 20.11
CA ALA A 134 2.92 -9.73 20.67
C ALA A 134 2.54 -8.94 21.94
N SER A 135 1.33 -8.38 22.00
CA SER A 135 0.89 -7.54 23.13
C SER A 135 0.29 -8.32 24.29
N GLN A 136 -0.32 -9.48 24.04
CA GLN A 136 -1.06 -10.26 25.05
C GLN A 136 -0.47 -11.67 25.27
N GLY A 137 0.59 -12.02 24.54
CA GLY A 137 1.29 -13.31 24.67
C GLY A 137 0.45 -14.53 24.28
N ARG A 138 -0.69 -14.33 23.59
CA ARG A 138 -1.65 -15.39 23.29
C ARG A 138 -1.89 -15.52 21.79
N GLY A 139 -1.66 -16.73 21.27
CA GLY A 139 -2.11 -17.10 19.92
C GLY A 139 -3.63 -17.19 19.89
N LEU A 140 -4.26 -16.42 19.02
CA LEU A 140 -5.71 -16.42 18.83
C LEU A 140 -6.04 -16.99 17.46
N SER A 141 -7.11 -17.77 17.40
CA SER A 141 -7.71 -18.19 16.15
C SER A 141 -8.33 -17.01 15.38
N PRO A 142 -8.65 -17.15 14.08
CA PRO A 142 -9.29 -16.08 13.29
C PRO A 142 -10.59 -15.55 13.93
N ALA A 143 -11.49 -16.44 14.36
CA ALA A 143 -12.73 -16.04 15.01
C ALA A 143 -12.49 -15.37 16.38
N GLU A 144 -11.60 -15.90 17.22
CA GLU A 144 -11.28 -15.30 18.52
C GLU A 144 -10.66 -13.91 18.38
N SER A 145 -9.76 -13.74 17.40
CA SER A 145 -9.17 -12.42 17.10
C SER A 145 -10.26 -11.41 16.73
N SER A 146 -11.16 -11.78 15.82
CA SER A 146 -12.28 -10.93 15.43
C SER A 146 -13.13 -10.53 16.62
N ALA A 147 -13.52 -11.51 17.45
CA ALA A 147 -14.31 -11.28 18.65
C ALA A 147 -13.59 -10.33 19.62
N ARG A 148 -12.28 -10.48 19.79
CA ARG A 148 -11.46 -9.61 20.66
C ARG A 148 -11.43 -8.17 20.16
N TRP A 149 -11.19 -7.95 18.87
CA TRP A 149 -11.25 -6.60 18.29
C TRP A 149 -12.64 -5.98 18.40
N ALA A 150 -13.69 -6.76 18.14
CA ALA A 150 -15.07 -6.29 18.29
C ALA A 150 -15.39 -5.90 19.75
N GLN A 151 -14.88 -6.66 20.73
CA GLN A 151 -15.03 -6.35 22.14
C GLN A 151 -14.36 -5.01 22.49
N MET A 152 -13.15 -4.76 21.98
CA MET A 152 -12.46 -3.49 22.21
C MET A 152 -13.20 -2.31 21.56
N ALA A 153 -13.78 -2.51 20.38
CA ALA A 153 -14.57 -1.49 19.70
C ALA A 153 -15.84 -1.15 20.51
N ALA A 154 -16.54 -2.18 20.99
CA ALA A 154 -17.69 -2.02 21.87
C ALA A 154 -17.29 -1.34 23.20
N GLY A 155 -16.10 -1.64 23.72
CA GLY A 155 -15.52 -0.95 24.88
C GLY A 155 -15.44 0.56 24.67
N PHE A 156 -14.87 0.99 23.54
CA PHE A 156 -14.79 2.41 23.17
C PHE A 156 -16.17 3.07 23.04
N VAL A 157 -17.13 2.41 22.37
CA VAL A 157 -18.49 2.95 22.21
C VAL A 157 -19.18 3.14 23.57
N ARG A 158 -19.01 2.19 24.50
CA ARG A 158 -19.58 2.28 25.85
C ARG A 158 -18.89 3.34 26.70
N SER A 159 -17.57 3.46 26.60
CA SER A 159 -16.79 4.40 27.43
C SER A 159 -16.90 5.85 26.92
N ALA A 160 -17.18 6.07 25.64
CA ALA A 160 -17.24 7.40 25.03
C ALA A 160 -18.37 7.53 23.97
N PRO A 161 -19.65 7.41 24.37
CA PRO A 161 -20.77 7.35 23.43
C PRO A 161 -20.94 8.63 22.59
N ALA A 162 -20.71 9.80 23.18
CA ALA A 162 -20.75 11.07 22.44
C ALA A 162 -19.66 11.15 21.36
N ARG A 163 -18.44 10.67 21.65
CA ARG A 163 -17.36 10.61 20.65
C ARG A 163 -17.68 9.59 19.56
N ALA A 164 -18.24 8.43 19.92
CA ALA A 164 -18.65 7.43 18.94
C ALA A 164 -19.76 7.95 18.00
N LEU A 165 -20.74 8.68 18.52
CA LEU A 165 -21.80 9.29 17.72
C LEU A 165 -21.25 10.39 16.79
N ALA A 166 -20.39 11.27 17.31
CA ALA A 166 -19.72 12.29 16.50
C ALA A 166 -18.87 11.65 15.38
N LEU A 167 -18.19 10.55 15.69
CA LEU A 167 -17.39 9.78 14.73
C LEU A 167 -18.27 9.12 13.66
N ALA A 168 -19.44 8.58 14.02
CA ALA A 168 -20.40 8.04 13.07
C ALA A 168 -20.93 9.13 12.12
N GLY A 169 -21.30 10.30 12.65
CA GLY A 169 -21.71 11.46 11.83
C GLY A 169 -20.58 11.95 10.92
N ARG A 170 -19.35 11.97 11.42
CA ARG A 170 -18.15 12.28 10.62
C ARG A 170 -17.94 11.29 9.48
N LYS A 171 -18.10 9.99 9.71
CA LYS A 171 -18.00 8.95 8.67
C LYS A 171 -19.08 9.13 7.60
N LEU A 172 -20.31 9.49 7.98
CA LEU A 172 -21.36 9.81 7.01
C LEU A 172 -20.95 10.97 6.09
N LEU A 173 -20.35 12.03 6.63
CA LEU A 173 -19.83 13.14 5.82
C LEU A 173 -18.64 12.71 4.94
N LEU A 174 -17.71 11.91 5.49
CA LEU A 174 -16.57 11.36 4.74
C LEU A 174 -17.02 10.43 3.61
N ALA A 175 -18.13 9.70 3.76
CA ALA A 175 -18.66 8.83 2.72
C ALA A 175 -19.08 9.60 1.46
N TRP A 176 -19.42 10.88 1.60
CA TRP A 176 -19.90 11.73 0.51
C TRP A 176 -18.95 12.87 0.13
N THR A 177 -17.85 13.06 0.85
CA THR A 177 -16.89 14.12 0.52
C THR A 177 -16.28 13.92 -0.87
N TRP A 178 -16.08 15.03 -1.58
CA TRP A 178 -15.41 15.07 -2.88
C TRP A 178 -13.96 14.57 -2.84
N ARG A 179 -13.32 14.58 -1.66
CA ARG A 179 -11.94 14.13 -1.47
C ARG A 179 -11.84 12.61 -1.54
N GLU A 180 -10.79 12.11 -2.18
CA GLU A 180 -10.43 10.69 -2.13
C GLU A 180 -9.72 10.34 -0.82
N LEU A 181 -10.11 9.22 -0.20
CA LEU A 181 -9.59 8.76 1.09
C LEU A 181 -8.84 7.44 0.86
N PRO A 182 -7.53 7.49 0.59
CA PRO A 182 -6.78 6.29 0.22
C PRO A 182 -6.62 5.35 1.41
N GLN A 183 -6.62 4.04 1.13
CA GLN A 183 -6.27 3.01 2.10
C GLN A 183 -4.88 2.41 1.86
N ILE A 184 -4.51 2.22 0.60
CA ILE A 184 -3.27 1.56 0.18
C ILE A 184 -2.53 2.47 -0.81
N GLU A 185 -3.20 2.83 -1.92
CA GLU A 185 -2.64 3.72 -2.95
C GLU A 185 -3.45 5.01 -3.05
N SER A 186 -2.77 6.14 -3.28
CA SER A 186 -3.43 7.44 -3.52
C SER A 186 -3.84 7.58 -4.99
N ARG A 187 -5.14 7.73 -5.26
CA ARG A 187 -5.65 8.02 -6.61
C ARG A 187 -5.07 9.31 -7.19
N LYS A 188 -4.70 10.32 -6.38
CA LYS A 188 -3.99 11.51 -6.88
C LYS A 188 -2.61 11.16 -7.44
N SER A 189 -1.91 10.23 -6.78
CA SER A 189 -0.61 9.73 -7.24
C SER A 189 -0.74 8.99 -8.57
N LEU A 190 -1.82 8.24 -8.78
CA LEU A 190 -2.13 7.55 -10.04
C LEU A 190 -2.68 8.47 -11.13
N ALA A 191 -3.51 9.46 -10.78
CA ALA A 191 -4.08 10.43 -11.73
C ALA A 191 -3.00 11.33 -12.35
N ARG A 192 -1.94 11.65 -11.61
CA ARG A 192 -0.75 12.35 -12.16
C ARG A 192 0.01 11.47 -13.16
N ALA A 193 -0.01 10.15 -13.00
CA ALA A 193 0.64 9.20 -13.90
C ALA A 193 -0.19 8.85 -15.14
N ALA A 194 -1.53 9.01 -15.09
CA ALA A 194 -2.47 8.58 -16.13
C ALA A 194 -2.68 9.57 -17.30
N GLY A 195 -2.03 10.74 -17.30
CA GLY A 195 -2.09 11.69 -18.42
C GLY A 195 -3.45 12.41 -18.62
N PRO A 196 -3.62 13.13 -19.76
CA PRO A 196 -4.65 14.18 -19.93
C PRO A 196 -6.11 13.71 -20.09
N LEU A 197 -6.42 12.41 -20.07
CA LEU A 197 -7.82 11.95 -19.99
C LEU A 197 -8.42 12.08 -18.58
N GLY A 198 -7.62 12.54 -17.61
CA GLY A 198 -8.05 13.02 -16.29
C GLY A 198 -8.85 14.33 -16.35
N LEU A 199 -10.07 14.29 -16.90
CA LEU A 199 -11.01 15.41 -16.88
C LEU A 199 -11.20 15.88 -15.42
N PRO A 200 -10.66 17.05 -15.04
CA PRO A 200 -10.39 17.39 -13.64
C PRO A 200 -11.65 17.57 -12.79
N VAL A 201 -12.82 17.69 -13.43
CA VAL A 201 -14.11 17.86 -12.77
C VAL A 201 -15.04 16.67 -13.04
N VAL A 202 -15.20 16.26 -14.31
CA VAL A 202 -16.18 15.23 -14.72
C VAL A 202 -15.78 13.81 -14.31
N GLY A 203 -14.47 13.52 -14.21
CA GLY A 203 -13.97 12.20 -13.79
C GLY A 203 -13.91 11.99 -12.26
N THR A 204 -14.35 12.97 -11.48
CA THR A 204 -14.24 12.94 -10.02
C THR A 204 -15.43 12.28 -9.35
N PHE A 205 -15.19 11.64 -8.20
CA PHE A 205 -16.26 11.17 -7.34
C PHE A 205 -17.20 12.32 -6.94
N GLY A 206 -16.65 13.53 -6.71
CA GLY A 206 -17.44 14.71 -6.34
C GLY A 206 -18.53 15.07 -7.36
N CYS A 207 -18.19 15.13 -8.67
CA CYS A 207 -19.18 15.42 -9.70
C CYS A 207 -20.26 14.33 -9.78
N LEU A 208 -19.85 13.06 -9.76
CA LEU A 208 -20.77 11.92 -9.79
C LEU A 208 -21.68 11.89 -8.55
N ALA A 209 -21.14 12.19 -7.37
CA ALA A 209 -21.89 12.24 -6.11
C ALA A 209 -22.89 13.38 -6.09
N ILE A 210 -22.54 14.58 -6.58
CA ILE A 210 -23.48 15.71 -6.68
C ILE A 210 -24.65 15.33 -7.58
N LEU A 211 -24.37 14.88 -8.80
CA LEU A 211 -25.42 14.48 -9.76
C LEU A 211 -26.24 13.29 -9.22
N GLY A 212 -25.58 12.29 -8.64
CA GLY A 212 -26.26 11.11 -8.08
C GLY A 212 -27.17 11.44 -6.90
N LEU A 213 -26.73 12.29 -5.96
CA LEU A 213 -27.56 12.72 -4.83
C LEU A 213 -28.72 13.62 -5.28
N SER A 214 -28.50 14.52 -6.24
CA SER A 214 -29.61 15.27 -6.85
C SER A 214 -30.61 14.32 -7.51
N GLY A 215 -30.11 13.34 -8.28
CA GLY A 215 -30.87 12.27 -8.92
C GLY A 215 -31.75 11.48 -7.96
N ALA A 216 -31.22 11.16 -6.77
CA ALA A 216 -31.93 10.42 -5.74
C ALA A 216 -33.22 11.11 -5.29
N ALA A 217 -33.22 12.46 -5.18
CA ALA A 217 -34.39 13.23 -4.76
C ALA A 217 -35.55 13.12 -5.76
N TRP A 218 -35.27 12.96 -7.05
CA TRP A 218 -36.28 12.68 -8.07
C TRP A 218 -36.63 11.21 -8.14
N ALA A 219 -35.62 10.32 -8.20
CA ALA A 219 -35.80 8.87 -8.28
C ALA A 219 -36.69 8.33 -7.15
N ALA A 220 -36.54 8.84 -5.92
CA ALA A 220 -37.34 8.42 -4.78
C ALA A 220 -38.86 8.62 -4.97
N ARG A 221 -39.28 9.54 -5.85
CA ARG A 221 -40.68 9.86 -6.15
C ARG A 221 -41.30 9.00 -7.26
N HIS A 222 -40.53 8.10 -7.88
CA HIS A 222 -40.95 7.31 -9.04
C HIS A 222 -41.41 5.89 -8.66
N GLY A 223 -41.03 4.87 -9.44
CA GLY A 223 -41.42 3.48 -9.26
C GLY A 223 -40.60 2.74 -8.21
N ALA A 224 -40.86 1.43 -8.10
CA ALA A 224 -40.18 0.57 -7.13
C ALA A 224 -38.68 0.40 -7.42
N ALA A 225 -38.29 0.37 -8.70
CA ALA A 225 -36.88 0.23 -9.10
C ALA A 225 -36.06 1.48 -8.74
N GLU A 226 -36.62 2.67 -8.92
CA GLU A 226 -35.97 3.93 -8.59
C GLU A 226 -35.79 4.09 -7.07
N ARG A 227 -36.81 3.72 -6.29
CA ARG A 227 -36.68 3.64 -4.83
C ARG A 227 -35.66 2.58 -4.39
N TRP A 228 -35.55 1.46 -5.09
CA TRP A 228 -34.52 0.46 -4.81
C TRP A 228 -33.13 1.01 -5.05
N LEU A 229 -32.89 1.78 -6.13
CA LEU A 229 -31.60 2.43 -6.39
C LEU A 229 -31.22 3.42 -5.28
N VAL A 230 -32.17 4.22 -4.81
CA VAL A 230 -31.96 5.12 -3.65
C VAL A 230 -31.67 4.31 -2.38
N GLY A 231 -32.43 3.22 -2.17
CA GLY A 231 -32.22 2.28 -1.07
C GLY A 231 -30.86 1.59 -1.11
N TYR A 232 -30.36 1.21 -2.30
CA TYR A 232 -29.03 0.66 -2.51
C TYR A 232 -27.97 1.66 -2.06
N ALA A 233 -28.04 2.90 -2.55
CA ALA A 233 -27.06 3.93 -2.19
C ALA A 233 -27.07 4.20 -0.68
N GLY A 234 -28.26 4.38 -0.10
CA GLY A 234 -28.41 4.60 1.34
C GLY A 234 -27.92 3.43 2.19
N LEU A 235 -28.24 2.19 1.81
CA LEU A 235 -27.84 1.01 2.57
C LEU A 235 -26.34 0.77 2.53
N ILE A 236 -25.70 0.96 1.37
CA ILE A 236 -24.25 0.86 1.26
C ILE A 236 -23.58 1.98 2.06
N THR A 237 -24.08 3.21 2.03
CA THR A 237 -23.58 4.29 2.90
C THR A 237 -23.67 3.91 4.37
N LEU A 238 -24.83 3.40 4.83
CA LEU A 238 -25.02 2.98 6.21
C LEU A 238 -24.11 1.80 6.59
N ALA A 239 -23.84 0.89 5.66
CA ALA A 239 -22.93 -0.23 5.86
C ALA A 239 -21.47 0.20 6.09
N LEU A 240 -21.08 1.42 5.69
CA LEU A 240 -19.74 1.96 5.93
C LEU A 240 -19.57 2.56 7.33
N VAL A 241 -20.67 3.05 7.94
CA VAL A 241 -20.62 3.80 9.22
C VAL A 241 -20.04 3.00 10.39
N PRO A 242 -20.35 1.70 10.56
CA PRO A 242 -19.73 0.89 11.60
C PRO A 242 -18.22 0.75 11.42
N PHE A 243 -17.66 0.95 10.23
CA PHE A 243 -16.25 0.72 9.95
C PHE A 243 -15.53 2.05 9.75
N PHE A 244 -14.69 2.15 8.73
CA PHE A 244 -13.98 3.36 8.33
C PHE A 244 -14.28 3.62 6.85
N VAL A 245 -14.11 4.87 6.41
CA VAL A 245 -14.39 5.26 5.02
C VAL A 245 -13.11 5.34 4.22
N THR A 246 -13.09 4.67 3.07
CA THR A 246 -12.02 4.72 2.06
C THR A 246 -12.61 4.83 0.66
N ASP A 247 -11.80 5.24 -0.30
CA ASP A 247 -12.13 5.24 -1.73
C ASP A 247 -12.55 3.86 -2.24
N ARG A 248 -11.81 2.79 -1.90
CA ARG A 248 -12.14 1.39 -2.19
C ARG A 248 -13.52 1.01 -1.66
N TYR A 249 -13.93 1.60 -0.55
CA TYR A 249 -15.20 1.30 0.11
C TYR A 249 -16.36 2.07 -0.50
N ARG A 250 -16.13 3.31 -0.91
CA ARG A 250 -17.10 4.10 -1.68
C ARG A 250 -17.29 3.61 -3.10
N HIS A 251 -16.34 2.85 -3.66
CA HIS A 251 -16.44 2.28 -5.00
C HIS A 251 -17.76 1.53 -5.25
N HIS A 252 -18.33 0.91 -4.23
CA HIS A 252 -19.61 0.19 -4.33
C HIS A 252 -20.83 1.10 -4.54
N LEU A 253 -20.71 2.41 -4.29
CA LEU A 253 -21.77 3.38 -4.58
C LEU A 253 -21.82 3.78 -6.06
N LEU A 254 -20.70 3.62 -6.79
CA LEU A 254 -20.57 4.14 -8.16
C LEU A 254 -21.67 3.64 -9.13
N PRO A 255 -22.04 2.35 -9.17
CA PRO A 255 -23.07 1.88 -10.09
C PRO A 255 -24.42 2.57 -9.88
N ALA A 256 -24.87 2.72 -8.62
CA ALA A 256 -26.12 3.39 -8.32
C ALA A 256 -26.03 4.89 -8.59
N LEU A 257 -24.92 5.53 -8.23
CA LEU A 257 -24.71 6.96 -8.49
C LEU A 257 -24.65 7.28 -9.98
N ALA A 258 -24.08 6.40 -10.82
CA ALA A 258 -24.06 6.58 -12.26
C ALA A 258 -25.48 6.60 -12.86
N VAL A 259 -26.34 5.66 -12.44
CA VAL A 259 -27.73 5.63 -12.89
C VAL A 259 -28.50 6.84 -12.38
N LEU A 260 -28.35 7.19 -11.10
CA LEU A 260 -29.00 8.36 -10.50
C LEU A 260 -28.52 9.68 -11.12
N ALA A 261 -27.23 9.79 -11.48
CA ALA A 261 -26.70 10.94 -12.19
C ALA A 261 -27.36 11.08 -13.57
N GLY A 262 -27.60 9.98 -14.29
CA GLY A 262 -28.39 9.98 -15.52
C GLY A 262 -29.81 10.51 -15.31
N VAL A 263 -30.48 10.13 -14.22
CA VAL A 263 -31.79 10.68 -13.84
C VAL A 263 -31.70 12.19 -13.61
N ALA A 264 -30.70 12.65 -12.85
CA ALA A 264 -30.50 14.07 -12.59
C ALA A 264 -30.30 14.87 -13.89
N ILE A 265 -29.43 14.40 -14.79
CA ILE A 265 -29.17 15.05 -16.07
C ILE A 265 -30.47 15.14 -16.90
N ALA A 266 -31.26 14.06 -16.95
CA ALA A 266 -32.52 14.06 -17.67
C ALA A 266 -33.53 15.07 -17.10
N GLU A 267 -33.72 15.10 -15.77
CA GLU A 267 -34.65 16.03 -15.12
C GLU A 267 -34.20 17.49 -15.22
N ILE A 268 -32.91 17.75 -15.03
CA ILE A 268 -32.32 19.10 -15.20
C ILE A 268 -32.52 19.58 -16.64
N THR A 269 -32.29 18.71 -17.63
CA THR A 269 -32.48 19.06 -19.05
C THR A 269 -33.94 19.37 -19.35
N ARG A 270 -34.89 18.60 -18.81
CA ARG A 270 -36.33 18.89 -18.97
C ARG A 270 -36.72 20.21 -18.30
N ALA A 271 -36.25 20.46 -17.09
CA ALA A 271 -36.52 21.71 -16.38
C ALA A 271 -35.93 22.94 -17.10
N ALA A 272 -34.74 22.80 -17.69
CA ALA A 272 -34.09 23.86 -18.45
C ALA A 272 -34.86 24.19 -19.75
N ARG A 273 -35.34 23.16 -20.47
CA ARG A 273 -36.10 23.32 -21.71
C ARG A 273 -37.55 23.77 -21.48
N GLY A 274 -38.12 23.50 -20.31
CA GLY A 274 -39.47 23.93 -19.95
C GLY A 274 -39.55 25.42 -19.57
N ALA A 275 -40.75 26.00 -19.66
CA ALA A 275 -41.02 27.40 -19.26
C ALA A 275 -41.26 27.58 -17.74
N GLU A 276 -41.43 26.49 -16.99
CA GLU A 276 -41.78 26.54 -15.56
C GLU A 276 -40.59 26.96 -14.69
N ARG A 277 -40.62 28.18 -14.15
CA ARG A 277 -39.59 28.69 -13.23
C ARG A 277 -39.43 27.82 -11.98
N ALA A 278 -40.51 27.25 -11.47
CA ALA A 278 -40.49 26.39 -10.29
C ALA A 278 -39.74 25.06 -10.53
N ALA A 279 -39.80 24.49 -11.74
CA ALA A 279 -39.01 23.31 -12.10
C ALA A 279 -37.50 23.62 -12.09
N ARG A 280 -37.11 24.78 -12.65
CA ARG A 280 -35.71 25.25 -12.63
C ARG A 280 -35.20 25.52 -11.21
N ALA A 281 -36.02 26.15 -10.37
CA ALA A 281 -35.68 26.40 -8.97
C ALA A 281 -35.49 25.09 -8.18
N ARG A 282 -36.38 24.10 -8.38
CA ARG A 282 -36.24 22.77 -7.77
C ARG A 282 -34.95 22.05 -8.20
N ALA A 283 -34.62 22.12 -9.49
CA ALA A 283 -33.36 21.57 -10.01
C ALA A 283 -32.14 22.24 -9.39
N ALA A 284 -32.10 23.58 -9.40
CA ALA A 284 -31.01 24.34 -8.78
C ALA A 284 -30.85 24.04 -7.28
N LEU A 285 -31.96 23.97 -6.54
CA LEU A 285 -31.95 23.65 -5.10
C LEU A 285 -31.41 22.23 -4.84
N SER A 286 -31.83 21.24 -5.63
CA SER A 286 -31.35 19.86 -5.47
C SER A 286 -29.86 19.70 -5.73
N VAL A 287 -29.30 20.45 -6.71
CA VAL A 287 -27.87 20.47 -7.00
C VAL A 287 -27.12 21.24 -5.92
N GLY A 288 -27.66 22.38 -5.46
CA GLY A 288 -27.07 23.18 -4.38
C GLY A 288 -26.98 22.42 -3.06
N LEU A 289 -28.04 21.70 -2.67
CA LEU A 289 -28.02 20.86 -1.46
C LEU A 289 -27.03 19.69 -1.59
N ALA A 290 -27.01 19.01 -2.74
CA ALA A 290 -26.05 17.93 -2.97
C ALA A 290 -24.60 18.44 -2.96
N ALA A 291 -24.33 19.57 -3.60
CA ALA A 291 -23.03 20.25 -3.55
C ALA A 291 -22.65 20.66 -2.13
N GLY A 292 -23.61 21.17 -1.34
CA GLY A 292 -23.41 21.53 0.06
C GLY A 292 -22.98 20.37 0.94
N VAL A 293 -23.42 19.14 0.63
CA VAL A 293 -22.98 17.90 1.33
C VAL A 293 -21.63 17.41 0.81
N VAL A 294 -21.45 17.38 -0.51
CA VAL A 294 -20.27 16.77 -1.15
C VAL A 294 -19.03 17.64 -1.00
N LEU A 295 -19.19 18.97 -1.04
CA LEU A 295 -18.07 19.93 -1.00
C LEU A 295 -17.63 20.30 0.42
N VAL A 296 -18.23 19.71 1.47
CA VAL A 296 -17.80 19.94 2.86
C VAL A 296 -16.29 19.63 2.99
N PRO A 297 -15.46 20.58 3.49
CA PRO A 297 -14.03 20.43 3.57
C PRO A 297 -13.62 19.56 4.78
N ILE A 298 -14.05 18.30 4.76
CA ILE A 298 -13.70 17.32 5.78
C ILE A 298 -12.51 16.47 5.31
N GLY A 299 -11.46 16.39 6.13
CA GLY A 299 -10.25 15.60 5.84
C GLY A 299 -9.97 14.58 6.93
N SER A 300 -9.07 13.63 6.67
CA SER A 300 -8.55 12.70 7.69
C SER A 300 -7.04 12.86 7.82
N ARG A 301 -6.50 12.45 8.98
CA ARG A 301 -5.06 12.36 9.23
C ARG A 301 -4.42 11.29 8.34
N GLY A 302 -5.12 10.18 8.11
CA GLY A 302 -4.65 9.08 7.26
C GLY A 302 -4.45 9.44 5.77
N ALA A 303 -5.08 10.51 5.28
CA ALA A 303 -4.85 10.97 3.92
C ALA A 303 -3.41 11.52 3.70
N ARG A 304 -2.80 12.11 4.74
CA ARG A 304 -1.42 12.62 4.67
C ARG A 304 -0.38 11.49 4.70
N SER A 305 -0.62 10.44 5.49
CA SER A 305 0.28 9.28 5.53
C SER A 305 0.31 8.51 4.20
N GLY A 306 -0.82 8.40 3.50
CA GLY A 306 -0.87 7.77 2.18
C GLY A 306 -0.15 8.55 1.07
N GLU A 307 -0.15 9.90 1.15
CA GLU A 307 0.62 10.74 0.21
C GLU A 307 2.13 10.63 0.47
N TRP A 308 2.56 10.57 1.74
CA TRP A 308 3.96 10.30 2.10
C TRP A 308 4.46 8.95 1.57
N VAL A 309 3.73 7.85 1.80
CA VAL A 309 4.12 6.51 1.32
C VAL A 309 4.26 6.51 -0.21
N ALA A 310 3.27 7.06 -0.92
CA ALA A 310 3.27 7.06 -2.38
C ALA A 310 4.42 7.90 -2.99
N GLU A 311 4.73 9.07 -2.42
CA GLU A 311 5.84 9.90 -2.90
C GLU A 311 7.20 9.27 -2.52
N SER A 312 7.31 8.65 -1.33
CA SER A 312 8.48 7.89 -0.90
C SER A 312 8.77 6.72 -1.85
N ASP A 313 7.77 5.88 -2.13
CA ASP A 313 7.91 4.75 -3.06
C ASP A 313 8.31 5.19 -4.46
N ARG A 314 7.72 6.29 -4.96
CA ARG A 314 8.10 6.84 -6.27
C ARG A 314 9.54 7.34 -6.25
N ALA A 315 9.96 8.02 -5.19
CA ALA A 315 11.33 8.51 -5.04
C ALA A 315 12.34 7.36 -4.99
N ILE A 316 12.01 6.27 -4.28
CA ILE A 316 12.83 5.04 -4.23
C ILE A 316 13.00 4.44 -5.62
N ARG A 317 11.92 4.31 -6.41
CA ARG A 317 12.01 3.79 -7.78
C ARG A 317 12.86 4.67 -8.70
N TRP A 318 12.83 5.99 -8.53
CA TRP A 318 13.73 6.89 -9.26
C TRP A 318 15.18 6.71 -8.81
N LEU A 319 15.41 6.55 -7.51
CA LEU A 319 16.73 6.30 -6.94
C LEU A 319 17.34 5.00 -7.49
N GLU A 320 16.57 3.91 -7.54
CA GLU A 320 16.98 2.62 -8.12
C GLU A 320 17.36 2.73 -9.61
N ARG A 321 16.72 3.65 -10.34
CA ARG A 321 17.04 3.95 -11.74
C ARG A 321 18.24 4.88 -11.90
N GLY A 322 18.80 5.42 -10.81
CA GLY A 322 19.87 6.41 -10.84
C GLY A 322 19.40 7.82 -11.23
N ALA A 323 18.09 8.08 -11.26
CA ALA A 323 17.51 9.38 -11.55
C ALA A 323 17.50 10.24 -10.27
N TYR A 324 18.69 10.70 -9.85
CA TYR A 324 18.89 11.32 -8.54
C TYR A 324 18.13 12.64 -8.36
N ALA A 325 17.91 13.40 -9.42
CA ALA A 325 17.16 14.67 -9.36
C ALA A 325 15.68 14.44 -9.06
N GLU A 326 15.05 13.50 -9.77
CA GLU A 326 13.66 13.10 -9.59
C GLU A 326 13.45 12.42 -8.24
N ALA A 327 14.42 11.59 -7.82
CA ALA A 327 14.43 10.96 -6.50
C ALA A 327 14.47 12.01 -5.39
N ALA A 328 15.44 12.93 -5.41
CA ALA A 328 15.58 13.99 -4.41
C ALA A 328 14.33 14.89 -4.36
N ALA A 329 13.76 15.25 -5.52
CA ALA A 329 12.52 16.02 -5.57
C ALA A 329 11.32 15.25 -4.99
N GLY A 330 11.26 13.93 -5.20
CA GLY A 330 10.25 13.05 -4.60
C GLY A 330 10.36 12.96 -3.08
N PHE A 331 11.58 12.76 -2.57
CA PHE A 331 11.83 12.73 -1.13
C PHE A 331 11.55 14.08 -0.46
N ALA A 332 11.90 15.21 -1.09
CA ALA A 332 11.57 16.55 -0.60
C ALA A 332 10.05 16.75 -0.45
N ARG A 333 9.27 16.30 -1.44
CA ARG A 333 7.80 16.35 -1.36
C ARG A 333 7.27 15.48 -0.24
N ALA A 334 7.75 14.25 -0.14
CA ALA A 334 7.36 13.34 0.94
C ALA A 334 7.68 13.95 2.32
N GLU A 335 8.86 14.55 2.51
CA GLU A 335 9.24 15.21 3.76
C GLU A 335 8.32 16.39 4.10
N SER A 336 7.87 17.17 3.11
CA SER A 336 6.92 18.26 3.34
C SER A 336 5.54 17.80 3.85
N GLU A 337 5.13 16.56 3.50
CA GLU A 337 3.84 15.98 3.92
C GLU A 337 3.88 15.37 5.33
N LEU A 338 5.06 14.96 5.80
CA LEU A 338 5.26 14.43 7.16
C LEU A 338 4.97 15.47 8.25
N GLY A 339 5.14 16.77 7.94
CA GLY A 339 5.07 17.85 8.93
C GLY A 339 6.06 17.66 10.09
N GLU A 340 5.87 18.38 11.20
CA GLU A 340 6.63 18.14 12.43
C GLU A 340 6.10 16.89 13.17
N ALA A 341 6.29 15.70 12.59
CA ALA A 341 6.07 14.47 13.31
C ALA A 341 7.06 14.41 14.49
N ARG A 342 6.55 14.47 15.73
CA ARG A 342 7.39 14.36 16.93
C ARG A 342 8.02 12.97 16.96
N VAL A 343 9.32 12.91 16.66
CA VAL A 343 10.14 11.69 16.59
C VAL A 343 9.97 10.80 17.83
N GLN A 344 9.78 11.38 19.02
CA GLN A 344 9.60 10.64 20.27
C GLN A 344 8.25 9.91 20.38
N ALA A 345 7.25 10.29 19.58
CA ALA A 345 5.93 9.65 19.58
C ALA A 345 5.81 8.48 18.58
N LEU A 346 6.84 8.26 17.74
CA LEU A 346 6.88 7.17 16.77
C LEU A 346 7.21 5.84 17.46
N SER A 347 6.62 4.75 16.98
CA SER A 347 7.02 3.39 17.38
C SER A 347 8.42 3.06 16.86
N THR A 348 9.02 1.99 17.39
CA THR A 348 10.37 1.56 16.97
C THR A 348 10.46 1.28 15.47
N SER A 349 9.51 0.55 14.90
CA SER A 349 9.44 0.26 13.47
C SER A 349 9.20 1.52 12.63
N ALA A 350 8.32 2.42 13.06
CA ALA A 350 8.11 3.69 12.37
C ALA A 350 9.38 4.57 12.37
N ARG A 351 10.21 4.48 13.43
CA ARG A 351 11.53 5.13 13.46
C ARG A 351 12.50 4.49 12.48
N VAL A 352 12.52 3.16 12.37
CA VAL A 352 13.36 2.44 11.39
C VAL A 352 12.96 2.78 9.95
N ASP A 353 11.66 2.78 9.63
CA ASP A 353 11.18 3.14 8.30
C ASP A 353 11.51 4.60 7.94
N LEU A 354 11.36 5.51 8.91
CA LEU A 354 11.74 6.91 8.74
C LEU A 354 13.27 7.08 8.63
N ALA A 355 14.05 6.27 9.35
CA ALA A 355 15.51 6.26 9.23
C ALA A 355 15.93 5.81 7.83
N ALA A 356 15.34 4.73 7.30
CA ALA A 356 15.58 4.26 5.95
C ALA A 356 15.16 5.30 4.88
N PHE A 357 14.05 6.00 5.10
CA PHE A 357 13.63 7.12 4.25
C PHE A 357 14.68 8.24 4.22
N GLN A 358 15.11 8.70 5.40
CA GLN A 358 16.12 9.76 5.53
C GLN A 358 17.47 9.33 4.91
N PHE A 359 17.85 8.07 5.12
CA PHE A 359 19.05 7.49 4.53
C PHE A 359 19.02 7.54 3.00
N ARG A 360 17.93 7.05 2.38
CA ARG A 360 17.77 7.04 0.92
C ARG A 360 17.69 8.44 0.32
N TYR A 361 17.10 9.39 1.05
CA TYR A 361 17.13 10.79 0.63
C TYR A 361 18.56 11.33 0.62
N GLY A 362 19.37 11.00 1.63
CA GLY A 362 20.81 11.30 1.64
C GLY A 362 21.54 10.75 0.41
N ILE A 363 21.26 9.50 0.01
CA ILE A 363 21.86 8.90 -1.21
C ILE A 363 21.45 9.67 -2.47
N ALA A 364 20.18 10.09 -2.59
CA ALA A 364 19.73 10.88 -3.72
C ALA A 364 20.46 12.23 -3.82
N LEU A 365 20.71 12.88 -2.67
CA LEU A 365 21.45 14.16 -2.61
C LEU A 365 22.94 13.98 -2.88
N GLU A 366 23.55 12.91 -2.37
CA GLU A 366 24.93 12.52 -2.69
C GLU A 366 25.11 12.31 -4.20
N GLY A 367 24.18 11.62 -4.86
CA GLY A 367 24.21 11.42 -6.32
C GLY A 367 24.11 12.71 -7.13
N LEU A 368 23.65 13.81 -6.52
CA LEU A 368 23.63 15.16 -7.10
C LEU A 368 24.87 15.99 -6.72
N GLY A 369 25.84 15.43 -5.99
CA GLY A 369 27.01 16.15 -5.45
C GLY A 369 26.69 17.07 -4.27
N ARG A 370 25.46 17.03 -3.73
CA ARG A 370 25.01 17.87 -2.62
C ARG A 370 25.39 17.26 -1.27
N HIS A 371 26.69 17.07 -1.04
CA HIS A 371 27.22 16.34 0.13
C HIS A 371 26.82 16.98 1.48
N ALA A 372 26.76 18.31 1.57
CA ALA A 372 26.35 19.01 2.80
C ALA A 372 24.87 18.73 3.17
N ASP A 373 23.99 18.68 2.17
CA ASP A 373 22.58 18.35 2.39
C ASP A 373 22.43 16.86 2.73
N ALA A 374 23.17 15.99 2.06
CA ALA A 374 23.18 14.55 2.34
C ALA A 374 23.60 14.25 3.79
N ILE A 375 24.62 14.93 4.31
CA ILE A 375 25.04 14.86 5.72
C ILE A 375 23.86 15.14 6.66
N THR A 376 23.08 16.19 6.39
CA THR A 376 21.92 16.56 7.24
C THR A 376 20.89 15.42 7.32
N HIS A 377 20.62 14.75 6.20
CA HIS A 377 19.67 13.64 6.17
C HIS A 377 20.23 12.36 6.80
N TRP A 378 21.52 12.06 6.65
CA TRP A 378 22.15 10.94 7.36
C TRP A 378 22.28 11.19 8.87
N GLU A 379 22.52 12.42 9.32
CA GLU A 379 22.46 12.78 10.74
C GLU A 379 21.07 12.50 11.31
N ARG A 380 20.00 12.81 10.58
CA ARG A 380 18.61 12.46 10.95
C ARG A 380 18.38 10.96 10.98
N ALA A 381 18.88 10.22 9.99
CA ALA A 381 18.77 8.76 9.96
C ALA A 381 19.44 8.12 11.19
N VAL A 382 20.66 8.54 11.53
CA VAL A 382 21.42 8.06 12.70
C VAL A 382 20.80 8.51 14.04
N ALA A 383 20.05 9.62 14.05
CA ALA A 383 19.28 10.03 15.23
C ALA A 383 18.04 9.14 15.44
N LEU A 384 17.46 8.61 14.36
CA LEU A 384 16.29 7.73 14.38
C LEU A 384 16.67 6.27 14.66
N ASP A 385 17.75 5.80 14.03
CA ASP A 385 18.39 4.51 14.29
C ASP A 385 19.87 4.70 14.63
N PRO A 386 20.21 4.76 15.92
CA PRO A 386 21.57 4.96 16.38
C PRO A 386 22.60 3.91 15.96
N ASN A 387 22.14 2.71 15.57
CA ASN A 387 22.97 1.55 15.28
C ASN A 387 22.99 1.18 13.79
N ASP A 388 22.37 1.99 12.93
CA ASP A 388 22.41 1.75 11.48
C ASP A 388 23.82 1.96 10.93
N VAL A 389 24.48 0.84 10.65
CA VAL A 389 25.84 0.75 10.10
C VAL A 389 25.95 1.47 8.75
N GLU A 390 24.90 1.43 7.93
CA GLU A 390 24.95 1.99 6.59
C GLU A 390 24.92 3.52 6.62
N SER A 391 23.99 4.11 7.40
CA SER A 391 23.95 5.56 7.61
C SER A 391 25.20 6.08 8.28
N LEU A 392 25.73 5.40 9.32
CA LEU A 392 26.96 5.80 9.99
C LEU A 392 28.19 5.75 9.05
N GLY A 393 28.29 4.73 8.20
CA GLY A 393 29.34 4.61 7.19
C GLY A 393 29.29 5.74 6.16
N ARG A 394 28.10 6.02 5.61
CA ARG A 394 27.92 7.15 4.67
C ARG A 394 28.25 8.49 5.31
N LEU A 395 27.84 8.70 6.56
CA LEU A 395 28.14 9.92 7.30
C LEU A 395 29.65 10.12 7.51
N CYS A 396 30.38 9.05 7.86
CA CYS A 396 31.83 9.07 8.00
C CYS A 396 32.51 9.53 6.70
N LEU A 397 32.19 8.87 5.58
CA LEU A 397 32.74 9.19 4.26
C LEU A 397 32.40 10.62 3.84
N ALA A 398 31.15 11.06 4.07
CA ALA A 398 30.70 12.39 3.69
C ALA A 398 31.39 13.50 4.47
N TYR A 399 31.59 13.32 5.78
CA TYR A 399 32.38 14.27 6.57
C TYR A 399 33.83 14.35 6.09
N GLU A 400 34.44 13.23 5.70
CA GLU A 400 35.80 13.22 5.13
C GLU A 400 35.85 13.98 3.81
N LEU A 401 34.90 13.76 2.91
CA LEU A 401 34.82 14.45 1.61
C LEU A 401 34.64 15.96 1.74
N VAL A 402 33.89 16.42 2.75
CA VAL A 402 33.65 17.85 3.01
C VAL A 402 34.75 18.48 3.91
N GLY A 403 35.72 17.68 4.38
CA GLY A 403 36.82 18.16 5.22
C GLY A 403 36.46 18.39 6.70
N ARG A 404 35.33 17.85 7.17
CA ARG A 404 34.87 17.91 8.57
C ARG A 404 35.52 16.81 9.41
N THR A 405 36.84 16.89 9.58
CA THR A 405 37.68 15.83 10.17
C THR A 405 37.31 15.47 11.61
N ALA A 406 36.88 16.44 12.43
CA ALA A 406 36.52 16.18 13.81
C ALA A 406 35.24 15.32 13.92
N GLU A 407 34.25 15.63 13.08
CA GLU A 407 32.99 14.90 12.98
C GLU A 407 33.17 13.53 12.34
N ALA A 408 33.99 13.43 11.28
CA ALA A 408 34.40 12.14 10.69
C ALA A 408 34.98 11.21 11.74
N ASN A 409 35.91 11.70 12.57
CA ASN A 409 36.52 10.90 13.64
C ASN A 409 35.51 10.48 14.72
N ARG A 410 34.51 11.31 15.03
CA ARG A 410 33.42 10.92 15.95
C ARG A 410 32.53 9.86 15.34
N ALA A 411 32.12 10.04 14.09
CA ALA A 411 31.30 9.08 13.34
C ALA A 411 32.01 7.73 13.22
N ARG A 412 33.31 7.74 12.89
CA ARG A 412 34.17 6.54 12.82
C ARG A 412 34.24 5.79 14.14
N ARG A 413 34.48 6.48 15.26
CA ARG A 413 34.47 5.85 16.60
C ARG A 413 33.11 5.24 16.94
N ARG A 414 32.03 5.93 16.59
CA ARG A 414 30.68 5.42 16.80
C ARG A 414 30.39 4.20 15.93
N LEU A 415 30.75 4.25 14.65
CA LEU A 415 30.65 3.11 13.74
C LEU A 415 31.45 1.91 14.27
N GLN A 416 32.66 2.11 14.77
CA GLN A 416 33.44 1.01 15.36
C GLN A 416 32.77 0.36 16.57
N SER A 417 31.95 1.11 17.32
CA SER A 417 31.27 0.61 18.52
C SER A 417 29.99 -0.16 18.27
N VAL A 418 29.41 -0.09 17.06
CA VAL A 418 28.14 -0.79 16.73
C VAL A 418 28.41 -2.17 16.10
N PRO A 419 27.53 -3.17 16.33
CA PRO A 419 27.61 -4.46 15.65
C PRO A 419 27.69 -4.31 14.13
N GLY A 420 28.60 -5.03 13.48
CA GLY A 420 28.84 -4.94 12.02
C GLY A 420 29.67 -3.72 11.56
N GLY A 421 29.86 -2.71 12.42
CA GLY A 421 30.58 -1.50 12.03
C GLY A 421 32.09 -1.68 11.85
N ARG A 422 32.71 -2.63 12.55
CA ARG A 422 34.12 -3.03 12.29
C ARG A 422 34.30 -3.58 10.87
N GLY A 423 33.40 -4.48 10.43
CA GLY A 423 33.42 -5.03 9.08
C GLY A 423 33.28 -3.94 8.03
N ARG A 424 32.38 -2.96 8.26
CA ARG A 424 32.22 -1.80 7.38
C ARG A 424 33.46 -0.90 7.30
N LEU A 425 34.14 -0.63 8.42
CA LEU A 425 35.37 0.17 8.41
C LEU A 425 36.50 -0.53 7.63
N LEU A 426 36.65 -1.84 7.82
CA LEU A 426 37.63 -2.65 7.08
C LEU A 426 37.32 -2.67 5.58
N LEU A 427 36.04 -2.70 5.21
CA LEU A 427 35.61 -2.59 3.82
C LEU A 427 36.04 -1.25 3.19
N ASP A 428 35.77 -0.14 3.87
CA ASP A 428 36.12 1.19 3.37
C ASP A 428 37.65 1.35 3.24
N GLU A 429 38.41 0.79 4.18
CA GLU A 429 39.88 0.73 4.13
C GLU A 429 40.40 -0.16 2.99
N ALA A 430 39.75 -1.30 2.74
CA ALA A 430 40.07 -2.20 1.64
C ALA A 430 39.93 -1.50 0.29
N TRP A 431 38.83 -0.78 0.07
CA TRP A 431 38.62 0.00 -1.15
C TRP A 431 39.62 1.14 -1.31
N SER A 432 39.91 1.86 -0.23
CA SER A 432 40.94 2.92 -0.23
C SER A 432 42.32 2.36 -0.60
N THR A 433 42.68 1.19 -0.06
CA THR A 433 43.96 0.52 -0.32
C THR A 433 44.04 -0.03 -1.75
N ALA A 434 42.94 -0.60 -2.25
CA ALA A 434 42.85 -1.04 -3.65
C ALA A 434 43.02 0.14 -4.62
N GLY A 435 42.43 1.30 -4.32
CA GLY A 435 42.59 2.53 -5.11
C GLY A 435 44.02 3.06 -5.15
N ARG A 436 44.84 2.77 -4.13
CA ARG A 436 46.29 3.06 -4.11
C ARG A 436 47.14 2.04 -4.89
N GLY A 437 46.53 0.98 -5.42
CA GLY A 437 47.21 -0.07 -6.18
C GLY A 437 47.81 -1.20 -5.34
N ASP A 438 47.68 -1.15 -4.01
CA ASP A 438 48.15 -2.21 -3.11
C ASP A 438 47.11 -3.33 -3.02
N LEU A 439 47.04 -4.14 -4.08
CA LEU A 439 46.04 -5.21 -4.21
C LEU A 439 46.22 -6.32 -3.17
N ALA A 440 47.44 -6.58 -2.70
CA ALA A 440 47.71 -7.63 -1.72
C ALA A 440 47.16 -7.26 -0.33
N ASN A 441 47.41 -6.03 0.13
CA ASN A 441 46.85 -5.58 1.40
C ASN A 441 45.33 -5.35 1.31
N ALA A 442 44.83 -4.87 0.18
CA ALA A 442 43.39 -4.73 -0.02
C ALA A 442 42.66 -6.08 0.04
N GLU A 443 43.23 -7.16 -0.53
CA GLU A 443 42.66 -8.50 -0.41
C GLU A 443 42.59 -8.97 1.05
N ARG A 444 43.68 -8.78 1.81
CA ARG A 444 43.70 -9.11 3.24
C ARG A 444 42.60 -8.36 4.00
N LEU A 445 42.42 -7.07 3.73
CA LEU A 445 41.40 -6.25 4.38
C LEU A 445 39.97 -6.67 4.00
N PHE A 446 39.72 -7.07 2.74
CA PHE A 446 38.41 -7.65 2.37
C PHE A 446 38.13 -8.95 3.10
N LEU A 447 39.13 -9.84 3.23
CA LEU A 447 38.98 -11.08 3.99
C LEU A 447 38.73 -10.83 5.49
N GLU A 448 39.41 -9.85 6.09
CA GLU A 448 39.18 -9.44 7.47
C GLU A 448 37.79 -8.81 7.67
N ALA A 449 37.32 -8.01 6.70
CA ALA A 449 35.97 -7.46 6.70
C ALA A 449 34.92 -8.58 6.68
N LEU A 450 35.12 -9.60 5.84
CA LEU A 450 34.25 -10.78 5.75
C LEU A 450 34.34 -11.68 6.98
N HIS A 451 35.49 -11.77 7.62
CA HIS A 451 35.61 -12.48 8.89
C HIS A 451 34.84 -11.77 10.02
N ALA A 452 34.82 -10.44 10.01
CA ALA A 452 34.06 -9.64 10.96
C ALA A 452 32.55 -9.64 10.66
N SER A 453 32.16 -9.70 9.38
CA SER A 453 30.77 -9.69 8.91
C SER A 453 30.65 -10.51 7.61
N PRO A 454 30.36 -11.83 7.72
CA PRO A 454 30.30 -12.72 6.55
C PRO A 454 29.18 -12.38 5.55
N ASP A 455 28.14 -11.69 6.03
CA ASP A 455 26.95 -11.26 5.30
C ASP A 455 27.16 -9.98 4.47
N LEU A 456 28.34 -9.35 4.57
CA LEU A 456 28.67 -8.10 3.89
C LEU A 456 28.88 -8.33 2.39
N SER A 457 27.78 -8.35 1.63
CA SER A 457 27.77 -8.59 0.17
C SER A 457 28.73 -7.69 -0.61
N ILE A 458 28.89 -6.43 -0.18
CA ILE A 458 29.79 -5.45 -0.81
C ILE A 458 31.27 -5.86 -0.65
N ALA A 459 31.64 -6.55 0.44
CA ALA A 459 33.00 -7.05 0.61
C ALA A 459 33.29 -8.23 -0.32
N TRP A 460 32.32 -9.12 -0.54
CA TRP A 460 32.43 -10.18 -1.55
C TRP A 460 32.60 -9.60 -2.96
N VAL A 461 31.84 -8.55 -3.33
CA VAL A 461 31.99 -7.83 -4.60
C VAL A 461 33.42 -7.34 -4.79
N GLY A 462 33.97 -6.66 -3.77
CA GLY A 462 35.33 -6.12 -3.79
C GLY A 462 36.39 -7.21 -3.94
N LEU A 463 36.27 -8.30 -3.18
CA LEU A 463 37.21 -9.43 -3.21
C LEU A 463 37.24 -10.12 -4.57
N ILE A 464 36.07 -10.45 -5.13
CA ILE A 464 35.96 -11.11 -6.44
C ILE A 464 36.57 -10.22 -7.52
N ARG A 465 36.21 -8.93 -7.55
CA ARG A 465 36.71 -7.98 -8.53
C ARG A 465 38.23 -7.82 -8.45
N LEU A 466 38.78 -7.70 -7.25
CA LEU A 466 40.22 -7.57 -7.03
C LEU A 466 40.97 -8.81 -7.52
N ARG A 467 40.46 -10.02 -7.25
CA ARG A 467 41.07 -11.28 -7.72
C ARG A 467 41.03 -11.41 -9.25
N VAL A 468 39.94 -10.97 -9.88
CA VAL A 468 39.85 -10.90 -11.35
C VAL A 468 40.86 -9.92 -11.92
N GLN A 469 40.99 -8.72 -11.33
CA GLN A 469 41.96 -7.71 -11.78
C GLN A 469 43.42 -8.23 -11.65
N ALA A 470 43.69 -9.05 -10.63
CA ALA A 470 44.97 -9.71 -10.44
C ALA A 470 45.18 -10.95 -11.33
N GLY A 471 44.26 -11.27 -12.25
CA GLY A 471 44.34 -12.44 -13.13
C GLY A 471 44.08 -13.79 -12.45
N ARG A 472 43.72 -13.80 -11.16
CA ARG A 472 43.51 -15.01 -10.35
C ARG A 472 42.05 -15.48 -10.46
N LEU A 473 41.67 -15.93 -11.66
CA LEU A 473 40.28 -16.32 -11.98
C LEU A 473 39.78 -17.51 -11.16
N ASP A 474 40.65 -18.43 -10.76
CA ASP A 474 40.27 -19.57 -9.90
C ASP A 474 39.97 -19.14 -8.47
N ALA A 475 40.82 -18.27 -7.90
CA ALA A 475 40.58 -17.69 -6.59
C ALA A 475 39.31 -16.82 -6.57
N ALA A 476 38.98 -16.16 -7.68
CA ALA A 476 37.76 -15.37 -7.81
C ALA A 476 36.50 -16.25 -7.84
N ALA A 477 36.55 -17.42 -8.49
CA ALA A 477 35.44 -18.37 -8.44
C ALA A 477 35.29 -19.02 -7.06
N GLN A 478 36.40 -19.35 -6.39
CA GLN A 478 36.34 -19.82 -5.01
C GLN A 478 35.68 -18.78 -4.09
N ALA A 479 36.03 -17.49 -4.23
CA ALA A 479 35.35 -16.42 -3.49
C ALA A 479 33.84 -16.36 -3.78
N LEU A 480 33.41 -16.63 -5.01
CA LEU A 480 32.00 -16.67 -5.36
C LEU A 480 31.27 -17.86 -4.70
N ASP A 481 31.91 -19.03 -4.65
CA ASP A 481 31.34 -20.21 -4.00
C ASP A 481 31.29 -20.05 -2.47
N ASP A 482 32.31 -19.42 -1.89
CA ASP A 482 32.32 -19.02 -0.47
C ASP A 482 31.19 -18.02 -0.19
N ALA A 483 31.00 -17.02 -1.05
CA ALA A 483 29.93 -16.03 -0.93
C ALA A 483 28.54 -16.67 -1.00
N ARG A 484 28.33 -17.63 -1.90
CA ARG A 484 27.06 -18.41 -1.96
C ARG A 484 26.80 -19.16 -0.67
N SER A 485 27.84 -19.80 -0.13
CA SER A 485 27.77 -20.55 1.12
C SER A 485 27.47 -19.62 2.31
N ALA A 486 27.93 -18.36 2.24
CA ALA A 486 27.63 -17.30 3.20
C ALA A 486 26.24 -16.65 3.00
N GLY A 487 25.44 -17.10 2.02
CA GLY A 487 24.08 -16.62 1.81
C GLY A 487 23.94 -15.45 0.83
N LEU A 488 24.90 -15.24 -0.07
CA LEU A 488 24.78 -14.24 -1.14
C LEU A 488 23.53 -14.51 -2.00
N ASP A 489 22.80 -13.44 -2.29
CA ASP A 489 21.60 -13.48 -3.14
C ASP A 489 21.88 -14.17 -4.50
N PRO A 490 21.02 -15.12 -4.95
CA PRO A 490 21.24 -15.85 -6.19
C PRO A 490 21.38 -14.99 -7.44
N VAL A 491 20.66 -13.87 -7.54
CA VAL A 491 20.75 -12.96 -8.70
C VAL A 491 22.12 -12.28 -8.72
N THR A 492 22.57 -11.82 -7.55
CA THR A 492 23.89 -11.24 -7.35
C THR A 492 25.00 -12.24 -7.68
N ALA A 493 24.85 -13.50 -7.25
CA ALA A 493 25.78 -14.57 -7.60
C ALA A 493 25.79 -14.88 -9.11
N ASP A 494 24.63 -14.88 -9.78
CA ASP A 494 24.52 -15.06 -11.22
C ASP A 494 25.23 -13.93 -12.00
N ILE A 495 25.18 -12.68 -11.51
CA ILE A 495 25.93 -11.54 -12.07
C ILE A 495 27.44 -11.78 -12.00
N PHE A 496 27.95 -12.20 -10.84
CA PHE A 496 29.37 -12.53 -10.69
C PHE A 496 29.80 -13.70 -11.54
N GLU A 497 29.00 -14.76 -11.61
CA GLU A 497 29.31 -15.93 -12.42
C GLU A 497 29.31 -15.58 -13.91
N CYS A 498 28.37 -14.73 -14.35
CA CYS A 498 28.31 -14.22 -15.71
C CYS A 498 29.61 -13.46 -16.04
N PHE A 499 30.00 -12.52 -15.18
CA PHE A 499 31.23 -11.76 -15.33
C PHE A 499 32.49 -12.65 -15.37
N LEU A 500 32.60 -13.61 -14.45
CA LEU A 500 33.71 -14.57 -14.42
C LEU A 500 33.74 -15.46 -15.66
N SER A 501 32.58 -15.91 -16.16
CA SER A 501 32.48 -16.74 -17.36
C SER A 501 32.97 -16.00 -18.60
N VAL A 502 32.64 -14.70 -18.72
CA VAL A 502 33.20 -13.84 -19.77
C VAL A 502 34.72 -13.77 -19.67
N ARG A 503 35.27 -13.54 -18.46
CA ARG A 503 36.72 -13.43 -18.24
C ARG A 503 37.47 -14.73 -18.44
N ARG A 504 36.83 -15.87 -18.23
CA ARG A 504 37.37 -17.22 -18.46
C ARG A 504 37.29 -17.66 -19.93
N GLY A 505 36.65 -16.89 -20.80
CA GLY A 505 36.48 -17.26 -22.21
C GLY A 505 35.35 -18.27 -22.46
N ASP A 506 34.35 -18.36 -21.59
CA ASP A 506 33.13 -19.18 -21.79
C ASP A 506 31.91 -18.27 -22.08
N PRO A 507 31.79 -17.73 -23.31
CA PRO A 507 30.68 -16.85 -23.68
C PRO A 507 29.33 -17.59 -23.72
N ALA A 508 29.33 -18.91 -23.91
CA ALA A 508 28.12 -19.72 -23.97
C ALA A 508 27.45 -19.80 -22.59
N ARG A 509 28.23 -20.07 -21.53
CA ARG A 509 27.74 -20.03 -20.15
C ARG A 509 27.32 -18.63 -19.73
N ALA A 510 28.12 -17.62 -20.06
CA ALA A 510 27.79 -16.23 -19.75
C ALA A 510 26.45 -15.79 -20.38
N ARG A 511 26.15 -16.15 -21.64
CA ARG A 511 24.86 -15.84 -22.28
C ARG A 511 23.67 -16.51 -21.58
N ARG A 512 23.82 -17.78 -21.16
CA ARG A 512 22.78 -18.49 -20.40
C ARG A 512 22.48 -17.84 -19.06
N LEU A 513 23.53 -17.42 -18.34
CA LEU A 513 23.39 -16.71 -17.07
C LEU A 513 22.75 -15.34 -17.27
N LEU A 514 23.21 -14.59 -18.28
CA LEU A 514 22.66 -13.26 -18.60
C LEU A 514 21.16 -13.31 -18.93
N ALA A 515 20.67 -14.38 -19.56
CA ALA A 515 19.25 -14.57 -19.85
C ALA A 515 18.39 -14.83 -18.59
N ARG A 516 19.00 -15.29 -17.49
CA ARG A 516 18.33 -15.50 -16.19
C ARG A 516 18.32 -14.23 -15.33
N ILE A 517 19.22 -13.28 -15.59
CA ILE A 517 19.32 -12.05 -14.82
C ILE A 517 18.22 -11.08 -15.29
N PRO A 518 17.31 -10.63 -14.40
CA PRO A 518 16.26 -9.69 -14.76
C PRO A 518 16.83 -8.40 -15.38
N SER A 519 16.20 -7.93 -16.45
CA SER A 519 16.62 -6.68 -17.12
C SER A 519 16.02 -5.42 -16.49
N ASP A 520 14.93 -5.54 -15.74
CA ASP A 520 14.21 -4.43 -15.08
C ASP A 520 13.56 -4.95 -13.77
N PRO A 521 13.77 -4.30 -12.61
CA PRO A 521 14.71 -3.20 -12.38
C PRO A 521 16.18 -3.65 -12.48
N PRO A 522 17.10 -2.77 -12.89
CA PRO A 522 18.52 -3.06 -12.84
C PRO A 522 18.97 -3.31 -11.39
N PRO A 523 20.10 -4.00 -11.15
CA PRO A 523 20.62 -4.19 -9.81
C PRO A 523 20.77 -2.83 -9.08
N PRO A 524 20.33 -2.74 -7.82
CA PRO A 524 20.37 -1.48 -7.08
C PRO A 524 21.80 -1.02 -6.81
N ASP A 525 22.75 -1.96 -6.68
CA ASP A 525 24.16 -1.66 -6.50
C ASP A 525 24.79 -1.16 -7.83
N PRO A 526 25.33 0.08 -7.88
CA PRO A 526 26.06 0.60 -9.05
C PRO A 526 27.18 -0.34 -9.52
N LEU A 527 27.89 -1.00 -8.62
CA LEU A 527 29.00 -1.90 -8.96
C LEU A 527 28.51 -3.14 -9.71
N LEU A 528 27.35 -3.70 -9.32
CA LEU A 528 26.75 -4.83 -10.03
C LEU A 528 26.24 -4.41 -11.42
N ARG A 529 25.73 -3.18 -11.56
CA ARG A 529 25.35 -2.62 -12.86
C ARG A 529 26.55 -2.50 -13.81
N ASP A 530 27.69 -2.04 -13.30
CA ASP A 530 28.92 -1.93 -14.07
C ASP A 530 29.42 -3.30 -14.56
N LEU A 531 29.42 -4.30 -13.68
CA LEU A 531 29.81 -5.68 -14.05
C LEU A 531 28.89 -6.27 -15.13
N LEU A 532 27.58 -6.04 -15.04
CA LEU A 532 26.62 -6.46 -16.06
C LEU A 532 26.84 -5.72 -17.39
N ALA A 533 27.05 -4.41 -17.34
CA ALA A 533 27.29 -3.60 -18.53
C ALA A 533 28.57 -4.05 -19.24
N GLU A 534 29.63 -4.31 -18.48
CA GLU A 534 30.90 -4.82 -18.99
C GLU A 534 30.75 -6.22 -19.60
N SER A 535 30.06 -7.13 -18.90
CA SER A 535 29.79 -8.49 -19.40
C SER A 535 28.99 -8.45 -20.71
N ARG A 536 27.98 -7.57 -20.81
CA ARG A 536 27.20 -7.37 -22.04
C ARG A 536 28.05 -6.87 -23.20
N ARG A 537 28.92 -5.88 -22.97
CA ARG A 537 29.83 -5.33 -24.00
C ARG A 537 30.78 -6.41 -24.52
N ALA A 538 31.44 -7.15 -23.62
CA ALA A 538 32.36 -8.22 -24.01
C ALA A 538 31.68 -9.36 -24.80
N LEU A 539 30.43 -9.69 -24.47
CA LEU A 539 29.66 -10.70 -25.21
C LEU A 539 29.21 -10.22 -26.60
N ALA A 540 28.96 -8.92 -26.76
CA ALA A 540 28.61 -8.31 -28.04
C ALA A 540 29.83 -8.26 -28.98
N GLU A 541 31.01 -7.92 -28.46
CA GLU A 541 32.28 -7.92 -29.21
C GLU A 541 32.64 -9.33 -29.73
N ASN A 542 32.39 -10.37 -28.92
CA ASN A 542 32.55 -11.77 -29.30
C ASN A 542 31.49 -12.29 -30.30
N ALA A 543 30.43 -11.54 -30.59
CA ALA A 543 29.43 -11.91 -31.59
C ALA A 543 29.70 -11.27 -32.97
N GLY A 544 30.55 -10.24 -33.02
CA GLY A 544 30.98 -9.57 -34.26
C GLY A 544 32.29 -10.09 -34.85
N ARG A 545 32.95 -11.04 -34.16
CA ARG A 545 34.07 -11.84 -34.65
C ARG A 545 33.57 -13.23 -34.98
#